data_AF-A0AAV7D6E8-F1
#
_entry.id   AF-A0AAV7D6E8-F1
#
_cell.length_a   1.000
_cell.length_b   1.000
_cell.length_c   1.000
_cell.angle_alpha   90.00
_cell.angle_beta   90.00
_cell.angle_gamma   90.00
#
_symmetry.space_group_name_H-M   'P 1'
#
loop_
_entity.id
_entity.type
_entity.pdbx_description
1 polymer ?
#
loop_
_entity_poly.entity_id
_entity_poly.type
_entity_poly.pdbx_seq_one_letter_code
_entity_poly.pdbx_strand_id
1 'polypeptide(L)'
;MASLITALVTLFNCIIRLDATVNIPLAICISMAIVTVGYVLTNVAYYTTISAEELVLSSAVAVTYAERLLGNFSLAVPIFVALSCFGSMNGGVFAVSRMFYVASREGHLPEILSMIHVHKHTPLPAVIVLYPLTMVMLFTGDIYSLLNFLSFARWLFIGLAVVGLIYLRYKRPEMHRPFKIGSPQRCRYC
;
A
#
# COMPACT_ATOMS: atom_id res chain seq x y z
N MET A 1 -10.51 -19.37 3.92
CA MET A 1 -10.36 -17.90 3.98
C MET A 1 -9.34 -17.38 2.97
N ALA A 2 -8.09 -17.87 2.98
CA ALA A 2 -7.06 -17.49 2.01
C ALA A 2 -7.47 -17.71 0.54
N SER A 3 -8.16 -18.81 0.23
CA SER A 3 -8.69 -19.12 -1.10
C SER A 3 -9.77 -18.14 -1.59
N LEU A 4 -10.60 -17.59 -0.70
CA LEU A 4 -11.63 -16.61 -1.05
C LEU A 4 -10.99 -15.25 -1.38
N ILE A 5 -9.99 -14.84 -0.59
CA ILE A 5 -9.23 -13.60 -0.81
C ILE A 5 -8.42 -13.70 -2.10
N THR A 6 -7.73 -14.81 -2.34
CA THR A 6 -6.99 -15.03 -3.60
C THR A 6 -7.93 -15.08 -4.80
N ALA A 7 -9.09 -15.71 -4.69
CA ALA A 7 -10.11 -15.72 -5.75
C ALA A 7 -10.64 -14.31 -6.03
N LEU A 8 -10.93 -13.51 -5.00
CA LEU A 8 -11.40 -12.13 -5.15
C LEU A 8 -10.32 -11.24 -5.78
N VAL A 9 -9.06 -11.38 -5.37
CA VAL A 9 -7.91 -10.66 -5.95
C VAL A 9 -7.63 -11.10 -7.39
N THR A 10 -7.77 -12.38 -7.70
CA THR A 10 -7.59 -12.91 -9.07
C THR A 10 -8.72 -12.47 -9.97
N LEU A 11 -9.96 -12.44 -9.46
CA LEU A 11 -11.13 -11.95 -10.17
C LEU A 11 -11.01 -10.44 -10.42
N PHE A 12 -10.58 -9.65 -9.43
CA PHE A 12 -10.28 -8.23 -9.60
C PHE A 12 -9.16 -8.00 -10.64
N ASN A 13 -8.07 -8.77 -10.59
CA ASN A 13 -7.00 -8.68 -11.59
C ASN A 13 -7.46 -9.08 -12.99
N CYS A 14 -8.37 -10.05 -13.11
CA CYS A 14 -8.97 -10.45 -14.37
C CYS A 14 -9.88 -9.35 -14.95
N ILE A 15 -10.68 -8.69 -14.10
CA ILE A 15 -11.56 -7.56 -14.46
C ILE A 15 -10.75 -6.35 -14.95
N ILE A 16 -9.59 -6.07 -14.32
CA ILE A 16 -8.67 -5.00 -14.75
C ILE A 16 -8.13 -5.26 -16.17
N ARG A 17 -8.02 -6.54 -16.57
CA ARG A 17 -7.44 -6.95 -17.85
C ARG A 17 -8.41 -6.87 -19.03
N LEU A 18 -9.72 -6.83 -18.78
CA LEU A 18 -10.75 -6.87 -19.81
C LEU A 18 -11.06 -5.51 -20.43
N ASP A 19 -10.91 -4.40 -19.69
CA ASP A 19 -10.91 -3.02 -20.22
C ASP A 19 -10.36 -2.04 -19.18
N ALA A 20 -9.06 -1.77 -19.23
CA ALA A 20 -8.36 -0.97 -18.22
C ALA A 20 -8.92 0.46 -18.09
N THR A 21 -9.42 1.06 -19.18
CA THR A 21 -9.86 2.46 -19.22
C THR A 21 -11.06 2.76 -18.33
N VAL A 22 -12.02 1.85 -18.27
CA VAL A 22 -13.28 2.01 -17.53
C VAL A 22 -13.26 1.24 -16.21
N ASN A 23 -12.66 0.05 -16.19
CA ASN A 23 -12.72 -0.82 -15.02
C ASN A 23 -11.79 -0.37 -13.90
N ILE A 24 -10.66 0.28 -14.21
CA ILE A 24 -9.72 0.79 -13.20
C ILE A 24 -10.36 1.84 -12.28
N PRO A 25 -10.97 2.94 -12.77
CA PRO A 25 -11.57 3.94 -11.89
C PRO A 25 -12.73 3.38 -11.06
N LEU A 26 -13.56 2.52 -11.66
CA LEU A 26 -14.66 1.86 -10.92
C LEU A 26 -14.12 0.93 -9.81
N ALA A 27 -13.09 0.13 -10.12
CA ALA A 27 -12.45 -0.74 -9.15
C ALA A 27 -11.82 0.05 -7.99
N ILE A 28 -11.20 1.21 -8.27
CA ILE A 28 -10.67 2.11 -7.24
C ILE A 28 -11.81 2.63 -6.34
N CYS A 29 -12.91 3.12 -6.91
CA CYS A 29 -14.03 3.61 -6.11
C CYS A 29 -14.66 2.53 -5.22
N ILE A 30 -14.93 1.35 -5.78
CA ILE A 30 -15.55 0.23 -5.04
C ILE A 30 -14.61 -0.26 -3.94
N SER A 31 -13.32 -0.47 -4.25
CA SER A 31 -12.34 -0.93 -3.26
C SER A 31 -12.16 0.07 -2.12
N MET A 32 -12.05 1.38 -2.42
CA MET A 32 -11.95 2.43 -1.40
C MET A 32 -13.18 2.47 -0.49
N ALA A 33 -14.39 2.32 -1.05
CA ALA A 33 -15.62 2.29 -0.27
C ALA A 33 -15.68 1.07 0.68
N ILE A 34 -15.38 -0.12 0.16
CA ILE A 34 -15.37 -1.37 0.96
C ILE A 34 -14.36 -1.26 2.10
N VAL A 35 -13.14 -0.80 1.81
CA VAL A 35 -12.09 -0.63 2.82
C VAL A 35 -12.54 0.38 3.89
N THR A 36 -13.11 1.51 3.49
CA THR A 36 -13.60 2.54 4.42
C THR A 36 -14.69 1.99 5.34
N VAL A 37 -15.67 1.28 4.79
CA VAL A 37 -16.74 0.66 5.59
C VAL A 37 -16.16 -0.36 6.57
N GLY A 38 -15.22 -1.20 6.11
CA GLY A 38 -14.52 -2.16 6.98
C GLY A 38 -13.81 -1.47 8.15
N TYR A 39 -13.06 -0.39 7.88
CA TYR A 39 -12.39 0.38 8.92
C TYR A 39 -13.36 0.99 9.93
N VAL A 40 -14.48 1.57 9.46
CA VAL A 40 -15.50 2.14 10.35
C VAL A 40 -16.11 1.06 11.24
N LEU A 41 -16.49 -0.09 10.66
CA LEU A 41 -17.06 -1.21 11.41
C LEU A 41 -16.09 -1.76 12.47
N THR A 42 -14.79 -1.86 12.15
CA THR A 42 -13.77 -2.29 13.12
C THR A 42 -13.62 -1.29 14.26
N ASN A 43 -13.62 0.02 13.97
CA ASN A 43 -13.56 1.03 15.03
C ASN A 43 -14.80 0.99 15.93
N VAL A 44 -16.00 0.82 15.35
CA VAL A 44 -17.24 0.65 16.12
C VAL A 44 -17.14 -0.58 17.04
N ALA A 45 -16.64 -1.71 16.54
CA ALA A 45 -16.45 -2.91 17.36
C ALA A 45 -15.46 -2.72 18.53
N TYR A 46 -14.42 -1.91 18.35
CA TYR A 46 -13.50 -1.57 19.44
C TYR A 46 -14.16 -0.71 20.50
N TYR A 47 -14.91 0.33 20.11
CA TYR A 47 -15.58 1.22 21.07
C TYR A 47 -16.73 0.57 21.84
N THR A 48 -17.33 -0.52 21.34
CA THR A 48 -18.38 -1.24 22.07
C THR A 48 -17.85 -2.16 23.17
N THR A 49 -16.55 -2.48 23.15
CA THR A 49 -15.95 -3.54 24.00
C THR A 49 -14.81 -3.05 24.88
N ILE A 50 -14.14 -1.98 24.48
CA ILE A 50 -12.99 -1.37 25.18
C ILE A 50 -13.34 0.09 25.48
N SER A 51 -13.01 0.56 26.68
CA SER A 51 -13.18 1.96 27.05
C SER A 51 -12.16 2.85 26.31
N ALA A 52 -12.49 4.12 26.11
CA ALA A 52 -11.61 5.05 25.37
C ALA A 52 -10.24 5.22 26.04
N GLU A 53 -10.18 5.20 27.38
CA GLU A 53 -8.92 5.33 28.13
C GLU A 53 -8.00 4.12 27.91
N GLU A 54 -8.56 2.92 27.93
CA GLU A 54 -7.80 1.68 27.74
C GLU A 54 -7.32 1.53 26.29
N LEU A 55 -8.08 2.03 25.32
CA LEU A 55 -7.71 2.02 23.91
C LEU A 55 -6.47 2.87 23.61
N VAL A 56 -6.29 3.99 24.32
CA VAL A 56 -5.13 4.88 24.17
C VAL A 56 -3.89 4.32 24.87
N LEU A 57 -4.08 3.57 25.97
CA LEU A 57 -2.99 2.96 26.72
C LEU A 57 -2.47 1.66 26.07
N SER A 58 -3.31 0.96 25.32
CA SER A 58 -2.94 -0.31 24.66
C SER A 58 -2.09 -0.11 23.41
N SER A 59 -0.87 -0.67 23.41
CA SER A 59 -0.01 -0.73 22.22
C SER A 59 -0.51 -1.70 21.14
N ALA A 60 -1.39 -2.65 21.49
CA ALA A 60 -1.93 -3.67 20.59
C ALA A 60 -3.45 -3.86 20.78
N VAL A 61 -4.24 -2.86 20.33
CA VAL A 61 -5.71 -2.81 20.48
C VAL A 61 -6.42 -4.09 20.02
N ALA A 62 -5.98 -4.70 18.92
CA ALA A 62 -6.58 -5.92 18.38
C ALA A 62 -6.42 -7.14 19.30
N VAL A 63 -5.32 -7.22 20.06
CA VAL A 63 -5.07 -8.32 21.01
C VAL A 63 -5.92 -8.13 22.27
N THR A 64 -5.97 -6.91 22.82
CA THR A 64 -6.83 -6.58 23.97
C THR A 64 -8.31 -6.86 23.66
N TYR A 65 -8.75 -6.54 22.43
CA TYR A 65 -10.10 -6.88 21.95
C TYR A 65 -10.35 -8.39 21.94
N ALA A 66 -9.38 -9.17 21.46
CA ALA A 66 -9.50 -10.62 21.37
C ALA A 66 -9.54 -11.29 22.74
N GLU A 67 -8.74 -10.81 23.70
CA GLU A 67 -8.74 -11.33 25.07
C GLU A 67 -10.10 -11.14 25.75
N ARG A 68 -10.76 -9.99 25.54
CA ARG A 68 -12.08 -9.66 26.11
C ARG A 68 -13.22 -10.54 25.56
N LEU A 69 -13.20 -10.87 24.28
CA LEU A 69 -14.32 -11.53 23.58
C LEU A 69 -14.14 -13.02 23.36
N LEU A 70 -12.92 -13.45 23.06
CA LEU A 70 -12.65 -14.77 22.48
C LEU A 70 -12.01 -15.73 23.49
N GLY A 71 -11.63 -15.26 24.69
CA GLY A 71 -11.05 -16.08 25.76
C GLY A 71 -9.88 -16.93 25.24
N ASN A 72 -10.02 -18.27 25.23
CA ASN A 72 -9.00 -19.20 24.74
C ASN A 72 -8.61 -19.02 23.26
N PHE A 73 -9.47 -18.44 22.41
CA PHE A 73 -9.17 -18.21 21.00
C PHE A 73 -8.39 -16.89 20.75
N SER A 74 -8.11 -16.12 21.81
CA SER A 74 -7.35 -14.87 21.74
C SER A 74 -5.93 -15.04 21.17
N LEU A 75 -5.28 -16.19 21.42
CA LEU A 75 -3.92 -16.49 20.94
C LEU A 75 -3.82 -16.59 19.41
N ALA A 76 -4.92 -16.87 18.71
CA ALA A 76 -4.92 -16.95 17.25
C ALA A 76 -4.82 -15.57 16.59
N VAL A 77 -5.38 -14.52 17.22
CA VAL A 77 -5.45 -13.16 16.67
C VAL A 77 -4.06 -12.55 16.42
N PRO A 78 -3.10 -12.54 17.36
CA PRO A 78 -1.76 -11.99 17.09
C PRO A 78 -1.03 -12.76 15.99
N ILE A 79 -1.26 -14.06 15.83
CA ILE A 79 -0.68 -14.86 14.74
C ILE A 79 -1.23 -14.39 13.39
N PHE A 80 -2.54 -14.20 13.26
CA PHE A 80 -3.14 -13.69 12.02
C PHE A 80 -2.67 -12.26 11.69
N VAL A 81 -2.56 -11.39 12.70
CA VAL A 81 -2.03 -10.03 12.52
C VAL A 81 -0.57 -10.07 12.06
N ALA A 82 0.27 -10.88 12.70
CA ALA A 82 1.67 -11.04 12.34
C ALA A 82 1.85 -11.55 10.90
N LEU A 83 1.06 -12.54 10.48
CA LEU A 83 1.07 -13.05 9.11
C LEU A 83 0.65 -11.98 8.08
N SER A 84 -0.32 -11.13 8.41
CA SER A 84 -0.75 -10.01 7.56
C SER A 84 0.33 -8.93 7.42
N CYS A 85 0.99 -8.56 8.52
CA CYS A 85 2.11 -7.64 8.52
C CYS A 85 3.29 -8.20 7.71
N PHE A 86 3.60 -9.49 7.87
CA PHE A 86 4.65 -10.17 7.11
C PHE A 86 4.36 -10.16 5.60
N GLY A 87 3.12 -10.46 5.21
CA GLY A 87 2.69 -10.40 3.80
C GLY A 87 2.83 -9.00 3.20
N SER A 88 2.43 -7.97 3.97
CA SER A 88 2.54 -6.57 3.55
C SER A 88 3.99 -6.12 3.37
N MET A 89 4.86 -6.50 4.31
CA MET A 89 6.30 -6.21 4.24
C MET A 89 6.96 -6.86 3.03
N ASN A 90 6.64 -8.13 2.76
CA ASN A 90 7.18 -8.87 1.62
C ASN A 90 6.78 -8.20 0.27
N GLY A 91 5.50 -7.83 0.13
CA GLY A 91 5.03 -7.07 -1.03
C GLY A 91 5.72 -5.71 -1.20
N GLY A 92 5.97 -5.01 -0.10
CA GLY A 92 6.68 -3.74 -0.08
C GLY A 92 8.12 -3.85 -0.61
N VAL A 93 8.86 -4.88 -0.19
CA VAL A 93 10.24 -5.13 -0.66
C VAL A 93 10.28 -5.33 -2.17
N PHE A 94 9.33 -6.06 -2.75
CA PHE A 94 9.25 -6.23 -4.21
C PHE A 94 8.95 -4.93 -4.96
N ALA A 95 8.05 -4.10 -4.44
CA ALA A 95 7.71 -2.82 -5.05
C ALA A 95 8.90 -1.87 -5.06
N VAL A 96 9.57 -1.72 -3.90
CA VAL A 96 10.72 -0.83 -3.72
C VAL A 96 11.91 -1.28 -4.57
N SER A 97 12.18 -2.58 -4.64
CA SER A 97 13.27 -3.12 -5.47
C SER A 97 13.09 -2.78 -6.95
N ARG A 98 11.85 -2.80 -7.47
CA ARG A 98 11.55 -2.41 -8.86
C ARG A 98 11.72 -0.91 -9.09
N MET A 99 11.36 -0.08 -8.11
CA MET A 99 11.57 1.37 -8.17
C MET A 99 13.06 1.70 -8.25
N PHE A 100 13.89 1.07 -7.41
CA PHE A 100 15.35 1.24 -7.46
C PHE A 100 15.97 0.79 -8.78
N TYR A 101 15.51 -0.33 -9.34
CA TYR A 101 15.96 -0.80 -10.65
C TYR A 101 15.70 0.22 -11.76
N VAL A 102 14.49 0.79 -11.83
CA VAL A 102 14.16 1.80 -12.84
C VAL A 102 14.93 3.11 -12.58
N ALA A 103 15.03 3.55 -11.33
CA ALA A 103 15.75 4.78 -10.98
C ALA A 103 17.26 4.69 -11.29
N SER A 104 17.87 3.51 -11.17
CA SER A 104 19.26 3.29 -11.58
C SER A 104 19.43 3.26 -13.09
N ARG A 105 18.44 2.76 -13.85
CA ARG A 105 18.47 2.77 -15.33
C ARG A 105 18.37 4.17 -15.93
N GLU A 106 17.64 5.06 -15.27
CA GLU A 106 17.55 6.49 -15.64
C GLU A 106 18.78 7.30 -15.17
N GLY A 107 19.79 6.65 -14.59
CA GLY A 107 21.04 7.28 -14.18
C GLY A 107 20.98 8.09 -12.87
N HIS A 108 19.87 8.02 -12.12
CA HIS A 108 19.73 8.73 -10.84
C HIS A 108 20.46 8.03 -9.67
N LEU A 109 20.80 6.76 -9.83
CA LEU A 109 21.42 5.91 -8.81
C LEU A 109 22.57 5.10 -9.42
N PRO A 110 23.58 4.71 -8.60
CA PRO A 110 24.74 3.96 -9.08
C PRO A 110 24.32 2.65 -9.76
N GLU A 111 24.94 2.37 -10.90
CA GLU A 111 24.57 1.29 -11.84
C GLU A 111 24.58 -0.11 -11.21
N ILE A 112 25.34 -0.29 -10.12
CA ILE A 112 25.38 -1.50 -9.29
C ILE A 112 23.98 -1.89 -8.77
N LEU A 113 23.08 -0.92 -8.55
CA LEU A 113 21.71 -1.18 -8.10
C LEU A 113 20.79 -1.69 -9.22
N SER A 114 21.18 -1.53 -10.49
CA SER A 114 20.47 -2.09 -11.64
C SER A 114 20.86 -3.53 -11.97
N MET A 115 21.92 -4.07 -11.36
CA MET A 115 22.38 -5.43 -11.63
C MET A 115 21.36 -6.48 -11.18
N ILE A 116 20.87 -7.25 -12.15
CA ILE A 116 19.96 -8.38 -11.93
C ILE A 116 20.79 -9.67 -11.83
N HIS A 117 20.49 -10.50 -10.83
CA HIS A 117 21.16 -11.79 -10.69
C HIS A 117 20.77 -12.74 -11.84
N VAL A 118 21.77 -13.29 -12.54
CA VAL A 118 21.61 -14.04 -13.80
C VAL A 118 20.71 -15.28 -13.67
N HIS A 119 20.80 -16.03 -12.56
CA HIS A 119 20.05 -17.27 -12.39
C HIS A 119 18.67 -17.11 -11.73
N LYS A 120 18.50 -16.08 -10.90
CA LYS A 120 17.29 -15.90 -10.07
C LYS A 120 16.42 -14.73 -10.56
N HIS A 121 16.91 -13.94 -11.51
CA HIS A 121 16.27 -12.73 -12.03
C HIS A 121 15.78 -11.77 -10.92
N THR A 122 16.45 -11.79 -9.76
CA THR A 122 16.14 -10.93 -8.62
C THR A 122 17.15 -9.78 -8.53
N PRO A 123 16.70 -8.55 -8.24
CA PRO A 123 17.58 -7.40 -7.99
C PRO A 123 18.21 -7.53 -6.59
N LEU A 124 19.17 -8.46 -6.44
CA LEU A 124 19.83 -8.74 -5.16
C LEU A 124 20.56 -7.51 -4.56
N PRO A 125 21.29 -6.69 -5.34
CA PRO A 125 22.00 -5.52 -4.79
C PRO A 125 21.05 -4.46 -4.20
N ALA A 126 19.87 -4.26 -4.80
CA ALA A 126 18.88 -3.31 -4.31
C ALA A 126 18.33 -3.72 -2.93
N VAL A 127 18.08 -5.01 -2.72
CA VAL A 127 17.61 -5.53 -1.42
C VAL A 127 18.71 -5.44 -0.36
N ILE A 128 19.97 -5.75 -0.72
CA ILE A 128 21.11 -5.67 0.19
C ILE A 128 21.35 -4.24 0.67
N VAL A 129 21.12 -3.21 -0.16
CA VAL A 129 21.25 -1.82 0.24
C VAL A 129 20.05 -1.32 1.06
N LEU A 130 18.84 -1.82 0.76
CA LEU A 130 17.64 -1.45 1.51
C LEU A 130 17.67 -1.96 2.96
N TYR A 131 18.17 -3.18 3.18
CA TYR A 131 18.19 -3.81 4.50
C TYR A 131 18.94 -3.00 5.59
N PRO A 132 20.20 -2.57 5.41
CA PRO A 132 20.91 -1.76 6.41
C PRO A 132 20.22 -0.41 6.62
N LEU A 133 19.66 0.20 5.56
CA LEU A 133 18.91 1.46 5.70
C LEU A 133 17.68 1.27 6.59
N THR A 134 16.92 0.19 6.40
CA THR A 134 15.77 -0.12 7.26
C THR A 134 16.19 -0.43 8.70
N MET A 135 17.33 -1.10 8.91
CA MET A 135 17.85 -1.37 10.25
C MET A 135 18.27 -0.09 10.97
N VAL A 136 18.99 0.81 10.30
CA VAL A 136 19.36 2.10 10.88
C VAL A 136 18.12 2.89 11.30
N MET A 137 17.11 2.99 10.44
CA MET A 137 15.85 3.68 10.77
C MET A 137 15.14 3.04 11.97
N LEU A 138 15.17 1.71 12.08
CA LEU A 138 14.57 0.96 13.20
C LEU A 138 15.27 1.23 14.53
N PHE A 139 16.60 1.37 14.54
CA PHE A 139 17.36 1.65 15.76
C PHE A 139 17.22 3.10 16.25
N THR A 140 16.92 4.04 15.36
CA THR A 140 16.94 5.47 15.70
C THR A 140 15.59 6.05 16.17
N GLY A 141 14.46 5.39 15.90
CA GLY A 141 13.15 6.04 15.98
C GLY A 141 12.10 5.32 16.82
N ASP A 142 11.36 6.09 17.62
CA ASP A 142 10.06 5.68 18.14
C ASP A 142 9.04 5.51 16.99
N ILE A 143 8.10 4.57 17.15
CA ILE A 143 7.13 4.20 16.12
C ILE A 143 6.31 5.41 15.66
N TYR A 144 5.81 6.22 16.59
CA TYR A 144 4.98 7.38 16.25
C TYR A 144 5.77 8.47 15.53
N SER A 145 7.02 8.69 15.95
CA SER A 145 7.92 9.64 15.30
C SER A 145 8.24 9.21 13.86
N LEU A 146 8.53 7.92 13.65
CA LEU A 146 8.80 7.37 12.32
C LEU A 146 7.56 7.44 11.42
N LEU A 147 6.37 7.13 11.96
CA LEU A 147 5.11 7.24 11.24
C LEU A 147 4.84 8.68 10.80
N ASN A 148 5.05 9.67 11.68
CA ASN A 148 4.85 11.07 11.35
C ASN A 148 5.82 11.55 10.28
N PHE A 149 7.11 11.21 10.40
CA PHE A 149 8.12 11.54 9.41
C PHE A 149 7.81 10.96 8.03
N LEU A 150 7.48 9.66 7.96
CA LEU A 150 7.13 8.99 6.71
C LEU A 150 5.82 9.53 6.11
N SER A 151 4.85 9.84 6.95
CA SER A 151 3.56 10.39 6.50
C SER A 151 3.76 11.77 5.89
N PHE A 152 4.53 12.65 6.55
CA PHE A 152 4.85 13.96 6.02
C PHE A 152 5.54 13.87 4.65
N ALA A 153 6.60 13.06 4.55
CA ALA A 153 7.32 12.87 3.29
C ALA A 153 6.41 12.32 2.18
N ARG A 154 5.58 11.32 2.51
CA ARG A 154 4.63 10.71 1.55
C ARG A 154 3.61 11.72 1.04
N TRP A 155 2.98 12.49 1.92
CA TRP A 155 1.99 13.50 1.55
C TRP A 155 2.61 14.62 0.72
N LEU A 156 3.85 15.03 1.02
CA LEU A 156 4.59 15.99 0.22
C LEU A 156 4.80 15.50 -1.23
N PHE A 157 5.30 14.27 -1.42
CA PHE A 157 5.52 13.73 -2.76
C PHE A 157 4.20 13.50 -3.54
N ILE A 158 3.14 13.07 -2.86
CA ILE A 158 1.80 12.96 -3.47
C ILE A 158 1.31 14.35 -3.92
N GLY A 159 1.46 15.37 -3.06
CA GLY A 159 1.11 16.76 -3.41
C GLY A 159 1.86 17.27 -4.63
N LEU A 160 3.19 17.06 -4.68
CA LEU A 160 4.02 17.41 -5.83
C LEU A 160 3.58 16.69 -7.11
N ALA A 161 3.23 15.40 -7.02
CA ALA A 161 2.74 14.64 -8.16
C ALA A 161 1.39 15.18 -8.67
N VAL A 162 0.47 15.55 -7.78
CA VAL A 162 -0.83 16.15 -8.14
C VAL A 162 -0.64 17.53 -8.78
N VAL A 163 0.22 18.38 -8.22
CA VAL A 163 0.56 19.68 -8.81
C VAL A 163 1.22 19.50 -10.19
N GLY A 164 2.13 18.53 -10.32
CA GLY A 164 2.76 18.17 -11.59
C GLY A 164 1.72 17.73 -12.64
N LEU A 165 0.71 16.97 -12.24
CA LEU A 165 -0.41 16.61 -13.10
C LEU A 165 -1.19 17.84 -13.57
N ILE A 166 -1.53 18.77 -12.67
CA ILE A 166 -2.24 20.02 -13.01
C ILE A 166 -1.39 20.88 -13.95
N TYR A 167 -0.09 21.02 -13.66
CA TYR A 167 0.86 21.74 -14.51
C TYR A 167 0.94 21.15 -15.92
N LEU A 168 1.00 19.82 -16.02
CA LEU A 168 1.02 19.11 -17.31
C LEU A 168 -0.31 19.27 -18.06
N ARG A 169 -1.44 19.41 -17.35
CA ARG A 169 -2.74 19.75 -17.96
C ARG A 169 -2.71 21.10 -18.65
N TYR A 170 -2.06 22.11 -18.05
CA TYR A 170 -1.95 23.45 -18.61
C TYR A 170 -0.92 23.54 -19.75
N LYS A 171 0.28 22.98 -19.58
CA LYS A 171 1.39 23.16 -20.53
C LYS A 171 1.29 22.30 -21.78
N ARG A 172 0.71 21.09 -21.69
CA ARG A 172 0.63 20.14 -22.81
C ARG A 172 -0.77 19.52 -22.93
N PRO A 173 -1.77 20.30 -23.39
CA PRO A 173 -3.17 19.85 -23.48
C PRO A 173 -3.40 18.78 -24.56
N GLU A 174 -2.62 18.80 -25.66
CA GLU A 174 -2.80 17.95 -26.85
C GLU A 174 -2.34 16.49 -26.68
N MET A 175 -1.72 16.13 -25.56
CA MET A 175 -1.25 14.74 -25.37
C MET A 175 -2.44 13.78 -25.26
N HIS A 176 -2.37 12.65 -25.97
CA HIS A 176 -3.36 11.59 -25.88
C HIS A 176 -3.44 11.06 -24.43
N ARG A 177 -4.61 11.21 -23.80
CA ARG A 177 -4.89 10.80 -22.43
C ARG A 177 -6.00 9.76 -22.44
N PRO A 178 -5.68 8.46 -22.29
CA PRO A 178 -6.70 7.42 -22.24
C PRO A 178 -7.61 7.56 -21.00
N PHE A 179 -7.13 8.23 -19.94
CA PHE A 179 -7.87 8.51 -18.71
C PHE A 179 -8.04 10.01 -18.48
N LYS A 180 -9.28 10.49 -18.35
CA LYS A 180 -9.62 11.86 -17.96
C LYS A 180 -10.65 11.85 -16.83
N ILE A 181 -10.25 12.34 -15.67
CA ILE A 181 -11.13 12.48 -14.49
C ILE A 181 -11.82 13.84 -14.58
N GLY A 182 -13.16 13.87 -14.65
CA GLY A 182 -13.98 15.10 -14.61
C GLY A 182 -14.68 15.52 -15.91
N SER A 183 -14.59 14.74 -16.98
CA SER A 183 -15.50 14.86 -18.14
C SER A 183 -16.13 13.50 -18.38
N PRO A 184 -17.44 13.39 -18.71
CA PRO A 184 -18.02 12.10 -19.09
C PRO A 184 -17.19 11.55 -20.24
N GLN A 185 -16.41 10.50 -19.97
CA GLN A 185 -15.67 9.77 -20.98
C GLN A 185 -16.71 9.06 -21.83
N ARG A 186 -17.27 9.77 -22.81
CA ARG A 186 -18.02 9.14 -23.88
C ARG A 186 -16.98 8.32 -24.63
N CYS A 187 -17.05 7.00 -24.42
CA CYS A 187 -16.28 6.00 -25.15
C CYS A 187 -16.38 6.35 -26.64
N ARG A 188 -15.29 6.85 -27.24
CA ARG A 188 -15.24 7.25 -28.66
C ARG A 188 -14.74 6.09 -29.53
N TYR A 189 -15.04 4.86 -29.10
CA TYR A 189 -14.76 3.61 -29.80
C TYR A 189 -15.98 2.68 -29.70
N CYS A 190 -17.17 3.24 -29.93
CA CYS A 190 -18.30 2.58 -30.59
C CYS A 190 -18.60 3.39 -31.86
#